data_AF-A0AA36NMD5-F1
#
_entry.id   AF-A0AA36NMD5-F1
#
_cell.length_a   1.000
_cell.length_b   1.000
_cell.length_c   1.000
_cell.angle_alpha   90.00
_cell.angle_beta   90.00
_cell.angle_gamma   90.00
#
_symmetry.space_group_name_H-M   'P 1'
#
loop_
_entity.id
_entity.type
_entity.pdbx_description
1 polymer ?
#
loop_
_entity_poly.entity_id
_entity_poly.type
_entity_poly.pdbx_seq_one_letter_code
_entity_poly.pdbx_strand_id
1 'polypeptide(L)'
;MEAREGQAGRDKAERILAEKKHLFADAFATYHPPALPGEVAGKSSNTQWAFREALRRYGTSLSKRDLSRVFLTVADADTLLHPQYLSAMTYQGRLLMDKEERSWTIWQPPVLLVRNIFSVPALTRTSSHAALMFELSTLASQHIFPAFAYSSYSMSLALASHPEVDGWDVDVIAEDHHMYCKCYFAALWELSHAKKEHVKVAGEVNDTIHLVPQVKVQPIFCPAVSYLVESTEGYTASLFARFQQARRHTQGLVELGYVFLQWARLSSSVGFRKIPWRTHFSIAMIAAKMHTIHIIATNQCFALIMVGLVRVLPRRGGKGKV
;
A
#
# COMPACT_ATOMS: atom_id res chain seq x y z
N MET A 1 2.34 -5.30 -16.45
CA MET A 1 3.69 -5.85 -16.68
C MET A 1 4.50 -4.78 -17.38
N GLU A 2 5.81 -4.74 -17.18
CA GLU A 2 6.63 -3.81 -17.95
C GLU A 2 6.80 -4.37 -19.37
N ALA A 3 6.63 -3.54 -20.40
CA ALA A 3 6.99 -3.93 -21.77
C ALA A 3 8.49 -4.31 -21.88
N ARG A 4 9.30 -3.87 -20.91
CA ARG A 4 10.73 -4.18 -20.74
C ARG A 4 11.00 -5.64 -20.42
N GLU A 5 10.04 -6.39 -19.89
CA GLU A 5 10.15 -7.85 -19.72
C GLU A 5 10.24 -8.57 -21.09
N GLY A 6 9.99 -7.87 -22.19
CA GLY A 6 10.17 -8.37 -23.54
C GLY A 6 9.22 -9.51 -23.88
N GLN A 7 9.66 -10.40 -24.76
CA GLN A 7 8.85 -11.51 -25.24
C GLN A 7 8.51 -12.50 -24.11
N ALA A 8 9.45 -12.77 -23.20
CA ALA A 8 9.22 -13.68 -22.08
C ALA A 8 8.06 -13.24 -21.16
N GLY A 9 7.92 -11.92 -20.93
CA GLY A 9 6.79 -11.36 -20.19
C GLY A 9 5.46 -11.53 -20.93
N ARG A 10 5.47 -11.35 -22.26
CA ARG A 10 4.29 -11.56 -23.11
C ARG A 10 3.85 -13.02 -23.14
N ASP A 11 4.78 -13.94 -23.34
CA ASP A 11 4.50 -15.39 -23.36
C ASP A 11 3.93 -15.87 -22.02
N LYS A 12 4.47 -15.34 -20.90
CA LYS A 12 3.94 -15.61 -19.55
C LYS A 12 2.50 -15.11 -19.42
N ALA A 13 2.22 -13.90 -19.88
CA ALA A 13 0.88 -13.31 -19.84
C ALA A 13 -0.12 -14.12 -20.67
N GLU A 14 0.25 -14.47 -21.91
CA GLU A 14 -0.58 -15.25 -22.82
C GLU A 14 -0.90 -16.62 -22.27
N ARG A 15 0.08 -17.30 -21.67
CA ARG A 15 -0.13 -18.58 -20.97
C ARG A 15 -1.14 -18.44 -19.84
N ILE A 16 -0.98 -17.44 -18.96
CA ILE A 16 -1.91 -17.21 -17.84
C ILE A 16 -3.32 -16.90 -18.34
N LEU A 17 -3.44 -16.07 -19.38
CA LEU A 17 -4.73 -15.74 -20.00
C LEU A 17 -5.37 -16.99 -20.62
N ALA A 18 -4.63 -17.80 -21.36
CA ALA A 18 -5.13 -19.04 -21.94
C ALA A 18 -5.66 -19.99 -20.85
N GLU A 19 -4.93 -20.14 -19.74
CA GLU A 19 -5.30 -21.03 -18.65
C GLU A 19 -6.48 -20.53 -17.80
N LYS A 20 -6.60 -19.21 -17.58
CA LYS A 20 -7.49 -18.67 -16.53
C LYS A 20 -8.61 -17.76 -17.04
N LYS A 21 -8.57 -17.30 -18.28
CA LYS A 21 -9.56 -16.34 -18.82
C LYS A 21 -11.00 -16.81 -18.69
N HIS A 22 -11.25 -18.12 -18.83
CA HIS A 22 -12.59 -18.70 -18.73
C HIS A 22 -13.22 -18.61 -17.32
N LEU A 23 -12.42 -18.30 -16.29
CA LEU A 23 -12.90 -18.14 -14.91
C LEU A 23 -13.41 -16.72 -14.62
N PHE A 24 -13.13 -15.76 -15.50
CA PHE A 24 -13.46 -14.36 -15.34
C PHE A 24 -14.40 -13.88 -16.45
N ALA A 25 -15.20 -12.86 -16.17
CA ALA A 25 -16.04 -12.24 -17.19
C ALA A 25 -15.20 -11.61 -18.31
N ASP A 26 -14.04 -11.04 -17.97
CA ASP A 26 -13.02 -10.59 -18.90
C ASP A 26 -11.65 -10.63 -18.21
N ALA A 27 -10.59 -10.86 -18.99
CA ALA A 27 -9.21 -10.88 -18.53
C ALA A 27 -8.29 -10.43 -19.67
N PHE A 28 -7.40 -9.48 -19.37
CA PHE A 28 -6.44 -8.95 -20.34
C PHE A 28 -5.15 -8.53 -19.64
N ALA A 29 -4.07 -8.46 -20.41
CA ALA A 29 -2.76 -8.02 -19.94
C ALA A 29 -2.45 -6.61 -20.44
N THR A 30 -1.80 -5.81 -19.59
CA THR A 30 -1.31 -4.48 -19.94
C THR A 30 0.21 -4.45 -19.86
N TYR A 31 0.80 -3.70 -20.79
CA TYR A 31 2.25 -3.54 -20.91
C TYR A 31 2.61 -2.08 -20.82
N HIS A 32 3.25 -1.70 -19.72
CA HIS A 32 3.73 -0.35 -19.49
C HIS A 32 4.91 -0.04 -20.42
N PRO A 33 4.84 0.98 -21.28
CA PRO A 33 5.88 1.28 -22.26
C PRO A 33 7.17 1.80 -21.59
N PRO A 34 8.34 1.52 -22.18
CA PRO A 34 9.59 2.01 -21.63
C PRO A 34 9.76 3.52 -21.86
N ALA A 35 10.37 4.20 -20.89
CA ALA A 35 10.96 5.53 -21.02
C ALA A 35 9.95 6.67 -21.23
N LEU A 36 8.79 6.56 -20.59
CA LEU A 36 7.90 7.70 -20.45
C LEU A 36 8.54 8.79 -19.56
N PRO A 37 8.52 10.07 -19.96
CA PRO A 37 9.11 11.16 -19.18
C PRO A 37 8.46 11.27 -17.79
N GLY A 38 9.27 11.33 -16.74
CA GLY A 38 8.79 11.50 -15.36
C GLY A 38 8.32 10.21 -14.68
N GLU A 39 8.35 9.05 -15.36
CA GLU A 39 7.91 7.79 -14.78
C GLU A 39 9.08 6.91 -14.34
N VAL A 40 8.99 6.39 -13.12
CA VAL A 40 9.96 5.45 -12.57
C VAL A 40 9.45 4.02 -12.81
N ALA A 41 10.32 3.17 -13.34
CA ALA A 41 9.98 1.75 -13.51
C ALA A 41 9.75 1.09 -12.15
N GLY A 42 8.68 0.31 -12.05
CA GLY A 42 8.32 -0.38 -10.82
C GLY A 42 6.84 -0.70 -10.72
N LYS A 43 6.43 -1.16 -9.54
CA LYS A 43 5.05 -1.55 -9.26
C LYS A 43 4.08 -0.38 -9.50
N SER A 44 4.40 0.82 -9.02
CA SER A 44 3.48 1.96 -9.04
C SER A 44 3.10 2.43 -10.45
N SER A 45 4.09 2.63 -11.34
CA SER A 45 3.84 3.00 -12.75
C SER A 45 3.09 1.91 -13.51
N ASN A 46 3.40 0.64 -13.24
CA ASN A 46 2.64 -0.49 -13.79
C ASN A 46 1.17 -0.48 -13.34
N THR A 47 0.92 -0.25 -12.05
CA THR A 47 -0.45 -0.20 -11.50
C THR A 47 -1.21 1.00 -12.06
N GLN A 48 -0.57 2.17 -12.17
CA GLN A 48 -1.21 3.34 -12.78
C GLN A 48 -1.57 3.11 -14.25
N TRP A 49 -0.65 2.53 -15.03
CA TRP A 49 -0.91 2.20 -16.41
C TRP A 49 -2.06 1.21 -16.56
N ALA A 50 -2.06 0.14 -15.74
CA ALA A 50 -3.14 -0.84 -15.72
C ALA A 50 -4.48 -0.20 -15.32
N PHE A 51 -4.49 0.74 -14.38
CA PHE A 51 -5.67 1.48 -13.98
C PHE A 51 -6.24 2.33 -15.12
N ARG A 52 -5.41 3.11 -15.82
CA ARG A 52 -5.84 3.92 -16.97
C ARG A 52 -6.37 3.06 -18.12
N GLU A 53 -5.71 1.96 -18.42
CA GLU A 53 -6.17 1.01 -19.45
C GLU A 53 -7.48 0.33 -19.06
N ALA A 54 -7.66 -0.03 -17.78
CA ALA A 54 -8.93 -0.56 -17.28
C ALA A 54 -10.06 0.47 -17.39
N LEU A 55 -9.81 1.74 -17.03
CA LEU A 55 -10.77 2.82 -17.22
C LEU A 55 -11.11 3.04 -18.69
N ARG A 56 -10.14 2.99 -19.60
CA ARG A 56 -10.37 3.10 -21.04
C ARG A 56 -11.22 1.94 -21.56
N ARG A 57 -10.90 0.71 -21.17
CA ARG A 57 -11.57 -0.50 -21.64
C ARG A 57 -13.00 -0.61 -21.12
N TYR A 58 -13.22 -0.29 -19.85
CA TYR A 58 -14.52 -0.47 -19.20
C TYR A 58 -15.31 0.83 -19.05
N GLY A 59 -14.79 1.98 -19.48
CA GLY A 59 -15.37 3.30 -19.24
C GLY A 59 -16.83 3.44 -19.66
N THR A 60 -17.20 2.88 -20.82
CA THR A 60 -18.59 2.87 -21.30
C THR A 60 -19.52 2.10 -20.35
N SER A 61 -19.08 0.94 -19.85
CA SER A 61 -19.81 0.13 -18.88
C SER A 61 -19.83 0.75 -17.48
N LEU A 62 -18.76 1.44 -17.09
CA LEU A 62 -18.62 2.10 -15.79
C LEU A 62 -19.44 3.39 -15.71
N SER A 63 -19.59 4.14 -16.81
CA SER A 63 -20.36 5.38 -16.86
C SER A 63 -21.82 5.23 -16.43
N LYS A 64 -22.38 4.02 -16.57
CA LYS A 64 -23.76 3.68 -16.19
C LYS A 64 -23.88 3.08 -14.79
N ARG A 65 -22.79 2.96 -14.05
CA ARG A 65 -22.73 2.28 -12.75
C ARG A 65 -22.33 3.25 -11.64
N ASP A 66 -22.81 2.96 -10.43
CA ASP A 66 -22.32 3.61 -9.23
C ASP A 66 -20.89 3.15 -8.94
N LEU A 67 -19.90 4.04 -9.13
CA LEU A 67 -18.48 3.74 -8.94
C LEU A 67 -18.14 3.34 -7.51
N SER A 68 -18.96 3.72 -6.52
CA SER A 68 -18.78 3.26 -5.14
C SER A 68 -19.01 1.75 -4.99
N ARG A 69 -19.74 1.12 -5.92
CA ARG A 69 -20.05 -0.32 -5.91
C ARG A 69 -19.13 -1.14 -6.81
N VAL A 70 -18.12 -0.50 -7.40
CA VAL A 70 -17.08 -1.16 -8.17
C VAL A 70 -15.83 -1.18 -7.30
N PHE A 71 -15.30 -2.38 -7.04
CA PHE A 71 -14.12 -2.56 -6.21
C PHE A 71 -12.91 -2.86 -7.09
N LEU A 72 -11.79 -2.22 -6.76
CA LEU A 72 -10.48 -2.51 -7.31
C LEU A 72 -9.67 -3.25 -6.25
N THR A 73 -9.06 -4.37 -6.62
CA THR A 73 -8.15 -5.12 -5.74
C THR A 73 -6.77 -5.10 -6.36
N VAL A 74 -5.79 -4.63 -5.59
CA VAL A 74 -4.37 -4.71 -5.93
C VAL A 74 -3.76 -5.84 -5.10
N ALA A 75 -3.06 -6.74 -5.76
CA ALA A 75 -2.36 -7.84 -5.12
C ALA A 75 -1.07 -8.17 -5.89
N ASP A 76 -0.04 -8.55 -5.15
CA ASP A 76 1.20 -9.04 -5.75
C ASP A 76 0.97 -10.44 -6.36
N ALA A 77 1.72 -10.79 -7.41
CA ALA A 77 1.51 -12.03 -8.17
C ALA A 77 1.74 -13.32 -7.34
N ASP A 78 2.43 -13.20 -6.21
CA ASP A 78 2.75 -14.29 -5.29
C ASP A 78 1.73 -14.42 -4.14
N THR A 79 0.76 -13.50 -4.08
CA THR A 79 -0.31 -13.45 -3.08
C THR A 79 -1.42 -14.43 -3.41
N LEU A 80 -1.78 -15.25 -2.42
CA LEU A 80 -2.97 -16.09 -2.43
C LEU A 80 -4.02 -15.50 -1.50
N LEU A 81 -5.07 -14.93 -2.08
CA LEU A 81 -6.22 -14.46 -1.33
C LEU A 81 -7.04 -15.66 -0.81
N HIS A 82 -7.55 -15.55 0.40
CA HIS A 82 -8.52 -16.51 0.93
C HIS A 82 -9.74 -16.62 -0.02
N PRO A 83 -10.30 -17.83 -0.27
CA PRO A 83 -11.41 -18.01 -1.21
C PRO A 83 -12.64 -17.14 -0.91
N GLN A 84 -12.87 -16.83 0.36
CA GLN A 84 -14.00 -16.00 0.80
C GLN A 84 -13.68 -14.49 0.85
N TYR A 85 -12.45 -14.05 0.57
CA TYR A 85 -12.04 -12.65 0.72
C TYR A 85 -12.92 -11.70 -0.12
N LEU A 86 -13.08 -11.97 -1.41
CA LEU A 86 -13.88 -11.12 -2.31
C LEU A 86 -15.38 -11.15 -1.94
N SER A 87 -15.86 -12.29 -1.44
CA SER A 87 -17.25 -12.43 -0.98
C SER A 87 -17.49 -11.66 0.32
N ALA A 88 -16.57 -11.75 1.28
CA ALA A 88 -16.62 -11.02 2.54
C ALA A 88 -16.51 -9.51 2.32
N MET A 89 -15.62 -9.06 1.44
CA MET A 89 -15.51 -7.66 1.03
C MET A 89 -16.81 -7.17 0.40
N THR A 90 -17.40 -7.94 -0.52
CA THR A 90 -18.67 -7.58 -1.15
C THR A 90 -19.80 -7.51 -0.13
N TYR A 91 -19.90 -8.50 0.77
CA TYR A 91 -20.89 -8.51 1.85
C TYR A 91 -20.74 -7.26 2.73
N GLN A 92 -19.54 -6.98 3.22
CA GLN A 92 -19.30 -5.87 4.12
C GLN A 92 -19.48 -4.51 3.43
N GLY A 93 -18.79 -4.28 2.31
CA GLY A 93 -18.82 -3.00 1.62
C GLY A 93 -20.18 -2.69 1.01
N ARG A 94 -20.87 -3.68 0.42
CA ARG A 94 -22.11 -3.44 -0.32
C ARG A 94 -23.36 -3.52 0.55
N LEU A 95 -23.42 -4.44 1.51
CA LEU A 95 -24.65 -4.71 2.27
C LEU A 95 -24.66 -4.05 3.64
N LEU A 96 -23.50 -3.84 4.27
CA LEU A 96 -23.41 -3.29 5.62
C LEU A 96 -23.04 -1.80 5.67
N MET A 97 -22.46 -1.26 4.59
CA MET A 97 -22.00 0.12 4.54
C MET A 97 -22.83 0.98 3.60
N ASP A 98 -23.06 2.21 4.05
CA ASP A 98 -23.69 3.24 3.24
C ASP A 98 -22.77 3.70 2.10
N LYS A 99 -23.33 4.43 1.14
CA LYS A 99 -22.59 4.87 -0.05
C LYS A 99 -21.39 5.77 0.31
N GLU A 100 -21.58 6.71 1.21
CA GLU A 100 -20.54 7.66 1.63
C GLU A 100 -19.41 6.92 2.37
N GLU A 101 -19.76 6.10 3.35
CA GLU A 101 -18.80 5.30 4.11
C GLU A 101 -18.01 4.35 3.20
N ARG A 102 -18.69 3.65 2.28
CA ARG A 102 -18.05 2.76 1.29
C ARG A 102 -17.08 3.51 0.38
N SER A 103 -17.39 4.74 0.00
CA SER A 103 -16.56 5.53 -0.92
C SER A 103 -15.22 5.91 -0.31
N TRP A 104 -15.11 5.95 1.02
CA TRP A 104 -13.87 6.26 1.76
C TRP A 104 -13.25 5.07 2.48
N THR A 105 -13.65 3.84 2.13
CA THR A 105 -13.13 2.64 2.79
C THR A 105 -12.09 1.93 1.91
N ILE A 106 -10.99 1.52 2.54
CA ILE A 106 -9.99 0.62 1.98
C ILE A 106 -10.09 -0.71 2.74
N TRP A 107 -10.28 -1.83 2.05
CA TRP A 107 -10.33 -3.15 2.67
C TRP A 107 -8.97 -3.84 2.61
N GLN A 108 -8.48 -4.29 3.75
CA GLN A 108 -7.20 -4.99 3.83
C GLN A 108 -7.36 -6.38 4.46
N PRO A 109 -6.87 -7.45 3.81
CA PRO A 109 -6.65 -8.72 4.46
C PRO A 109 -5.38 -8.69 5.32
N PRO A 110 -5.32 -9.45 6.43
CA PRO A 110 -4.06 -9.69 7.12
C PRO A 110 -3.11 -10.46 6.20
N VAL A 111 -1.89 -9.95 6.02
CA VAL A 111 -0.88 -10.49 5.10
C VAL A 111 0.05 -11.46 5.83
N LEU A 112 -0.11 -12.74 5.54
CA LEU A 112 0.66 -13.83 6.14
C LEU A 112 1.83 -14.23 5.24
N LEU A 113 3.04 -13.82 5.63
CA LEU A 113 4.28 -14.18 4.94
C LEU A 113 4.77 -15.59 5.35
N VAL A 114 3.98 -16.63 5.07
CA VAL A 114 4.22 -17.99 5.62
C VAL A 114 4.43 -19.09 4.58
N ARG A 115 4.29 -18.82 3.27
CA ARG A 115 4.31 -19.88 2.23
C ARG A 115 5.59 -20.72 2.19
N ASN A 116 6.74 -20.10 2.43
CA ASN A 116 8.06 -20.75 2.42
C ASN A 116 8.81 -20.51 3.74
N ILE A 117 8.07 -20.44 4.85
CA ILE A 117 8.64 -20.13 6.16
C ILE A 117 9.71 -21.14 6.61
N PHE A 118 9.64 -22.38 6.15
CA PHE A 118 10.60 -23.42 6.51
C PHE A 118 11.89 -23.41 5.68
N SER A 119 11.87 -22.84 4.47
CA SER A 119 13.03 -22.82 3.58
C SER A 119 13.89 -21.56 3.74
N VAL A 120 13.30 -20.44 4.15
CA VAL A 120 14.03 -19.17 4.27
C VAL A 120 14.97 -19.09 5.49
N PRO A 121 16.02 -18.25 5.41
CA PRO A 121 16.94 -18.02 6.52
C PRO A 121 16.27 -17.66 7.85
N ALA A 122 16.88 -18.08 8.97
CA ALA A 122 16.31 -17.88 10.30
C ALA A 122 15.98 -16.41 10.62
N LEU A 123 16.86 -15.48 10.22
CA LEU A 123 16.63 -14.05 10.43
C LEU A 123 15.46 -13.52 9.60
N THR A 124 15.30 -14.01 8.37
CA THR A 124 14.13 -13.70 7.52
C THR A 124 12.85 -14.14 8.22
N ARG A 125 12.81 -15.37 8.77
CA ARG A 125 11.67 -15.89 9.53
C ARG A 125 11.33 -15.01 10.73
N THR A 126 12.31 -14.67 11.57
CA THR A 126 12.06 -13.82 12.74
C THR A 126 11.53 -12.45 12.34
N SER A 127 12.12 -11.83 11.31
CA SER A 127 11.65 -10.53 10.80
C SER A 127 10.22 -10.60 10.27
N SER A 128 9.83 -11.71 9.64
CA SER A 128 8.49 -11.90 9.09
C SER A 128 7.42 -12.06 10.18
N HIS A 129 7.72 -12.78 11.27
CA HIS A 129 6.81 -12.90 12.40
C HIS A 129 6.60 -11.54 13.08
N ALA A 130 7.68 -10.75 13.24
CA ALA A 130 7.56 -9.41 13.79
C ALA A 130 6.70 -8.50 12.91
N ALA A 131 6.87 -8.57 11.59
CA ALA A 131 6.04 -7.82 10.64
C ALA A 131 4.56 -8.24 10.72
N LEU A 132 4.29 -9.55 10.78
CA LEU A 132 2.94 -10.09 10.93
C LEU A 132 2.26 -9.63 12.23
N MET A 133 2.97 -9.73 13.37
CA MET A 133 2.43 -9.29 14.66
C MET A 133 2.11 -7.79 14.67
N PHE A 134 2.97 -6.98 14.05
CA PHE A 134 2.77 -5.54 13.92
C PHE A 134 1.59 -5.20 13.00
N GLU A 135 1.43 -5.93 11.89
CA GLU A 135 0.33 -5.73 10.95
C GLU A 135 -1.01 -6.11 11.59
N LEU A 136 -1.09 -7.28 12.22
CA LEU A 136 -2.29 -7.73 12.93
C LEU A 136 -2.66 -6.79 14.08
N SER A 137 -1.69 -6.32 14.88
CA SER A 137 -1.98 -5.38 15.97
C SER A 137 -2.54 -4.06 15.45
N THR A 138 -2.02 -3.58 14.32
CA THR A 138 -2.49 -2.34 13.68
C THR A 138 -3.86 -2.51 13.05
N LEU A 139 -4.13 -3.65 12.41
CA LEU A 139 -5.46 -3.96 11.88
C LEU A 139 -6.52 -4.07 12.98
N ALA A 140 -6.14 -4.62 14.15
CA ALA A 140 -7.01 -4.76 15.31
C ALA A 140 -7.23 -3.44 16.07
N SER A 141 -6.23 -2.54 16.11
CA SER A 141 -6.26 -1.31 16.90
C SER A 141 -5.93 -0.08 16.05
N GLN A 142 -6.97 0.46 15.39
CA GLN A 142 -6.83 1.59 14.46
C GLN A 142 -7.05 2.96 15.12
N HIS A 143 -7.55 3.00 16.35
CA HIS A 143 -7.92 4.24 17.03
C HIS A 143 -6.73 5.14 17.35
N ILE A 144 -5.58 4.54 17.65
CA ILE A 144 -4.35 5.26 18.02
C ILE A 144 -3.36 5.26 16.87
N PHE A 145 -3.27 4.14 16.15
CA PHE A 145 -2.28 3.92 15.10
C PHE A 145 -3.02 3.51 13.81
N PRO A 146 -3.16 4.42 12.84
CA PRO A 146 -3.99 4.14 11.67
C PRO A 146 -3.43 2.94 10.89
N ALA A 147 -4.28 2.03 10.43
CA ALA A 147 -3.87 0.99 9.49
C ALA A 147 -3.55 1.61 8.13
N PHE A 148 -2.56 1.04 7.44
CA PHE A 148 -2.12 1.46 6.11
C PHE A 148 -2.32 0.28 5.18
N ALA A 149 -2.66 0.58 3.93
CA ALA A 149 -2.64 -0.40 2.86
C ALA A 149 -1.25 -1.05 2.78
N TYR A 150 -1.22 -2.39 2.82
CA TYR A 150 0.01 -3.16 2.86
C TYR A 150 -0.06 -4.37 1.93
N SER A 151 0.77 -4.38 0.88
CA SER A 151 0.92 -5.42 -0.15
C SER A 151 -0.34 -5.71 -0.98
N SER A 152 -1.41 -6.14 -0.32
CA SER A 152 -2.68 -6.49 -0.93
C SER A 152 -3.82 -5.73 -0.27
N TYR A 153 -4.57 -4.99 -1.06
CA TYR A 153 -5.69 -4.20 -0.55
C TYR A 153 -6.74 -4.01 -1.64
N SER A 154 -7.95 -3.69 -1.21
CA SER A 154 -9.04 -3.34 -2.10
C SER A 154 -9.60 -1.97 -1.77
N MET A 155 -10.08 -1.24 -2.75
CA MET A 155 -10.72 0.05 -2.57
C MET A 155 -11.84 0.24 -3.60
N SER A 156 -12.72 1.21 -3.36
CA SER A 156 -13.75 1.54 -4.35
C SER A 156 -13.13 2.27 -5.55
N LEU A 157 -13.70 2.07 -6.73
CA LEU A 157 -13.31 2.80 -7.93
C LEU A 157 -13.59 4.30 -7.77
N ALA A 158 -14.62 4.67 -6.99
CA ALA A 158 -14.90 6.05 -6.63
C ALA A 158 -13.72 6.69 -5.88
N LEU A 159 -13.11 5.97 -4.92
CA LEU A 159 -11.95 6.46 -4.19
C LEU A 159 -10.72 6.60 -5.09
N ALA A 160 -10.43 5.56 -5.89
CA ALA A 160 -9.28 5.56 -6.78
C ALA A 160 -9.37 6.64 -7.88
N SER A 161 -10.58 6.91 -8.38
CA SER A 161 -10.84 7.90 -9.43
C SER A 161 -11.15 9.30 -8.88
N HIS A 162 -11.08 9.49 -7.57
CA HIS A 162 -11.31 10.80 -6.95
C HIS A 162 -10.30 11.82 -7.51
N PRO A 163 -10.67 13.05 -7.88
CA PRO A 163 -9.76 14.00 -8.54
C PRO A 163 -8.46 14.28 -7.78
N GLU A 164 -8.51 14.30 -6.45
CA GLU A 164 -7.31 14.48 -5.59
C GLU A 164 -6.44 13.21 -5.47
N VAL A 165 -7.01 12.04 -5.77
CA VAL A 165 -6.28 10.76 -5.74
C VAL A 165 -5.77 10.44 -7.14
N ASP A 166 -6.62 10.43 -8.16
CA ASP A 166 -6.28 10.21 -9.57
C ASP A 166 -5.41 8.95 -9.83
N GLY A 167 -5.71 7.88 -9.10
CA GLY A 167 -4.98 6.62 -9.15
C GLY A 167 -3.58 6.70 -8.53
N TRP A 168 -2.67 5.95 -9.11
CA TRP A 168 -1.33 5.68 -8.61
C TRP A 168 -0.29 6.65 -9.18
N ASP A 169 0.66 7.09 -8.35
CA ASP A 169 1.74 7.97 -8.79
C ASP A 169 2.89 7.18 -9.40
N VAL A 170 3.42 7.68 -10.52
CA VAL A 170 4.36 6.95 -11.38
C VAL A 170 5.80 6.95 -10.88
N ASP A 171 6.11 7.72 -9.83
CA ASP A 171 7.45 7.94 -9.28
C ASP A 171 7.63 7.42 -7.85
N VAL A 172 6.65 6.66 -7.34
CA VAL A 172 6.61 6.21 -5.94
C VAL A 172 6.99 4.74 -5.80
N ILE A 173 7.87 4.44 -4.83
CA ILE A 173 8.34 3.08 -4.54
C ILE A 173 7.43 2.37 -3.53
N ALA A 174 7.03 3.08 -2.46
CA ALA A 174 6.14 2.57 -1.42
C ALA A 174 4.67 2.86 -1.75
N GLU A 175 4.26 2.43 -2.94
CA GLU A 175 2.98 2.72 -3.56
C GLU A 175 1.78 2.52 -2.61
N ASP A 176 1.70 1.38 -1.94
CA ASP A 176 0.56 1.01 -1.10
C ASP A 176 0.35 2.06 0.04
N HIS A 177 1.44 2.43 0.71
CA HIS A 177 1.43 3.40 1.80
C HIS A 177 1.08 4.80 1.31
N HIS A 178 1.65 5.17 0.16
CA HIS A 178 1.39 6.44 -0.47
C HIS A 178 -0.07 6.55 -0.92
N MET A 179 -0.64 5.50 -1.52
CA MET A 179 -2.04 5.45 -1.91
C MET A 179 -2.96 5.69 -0.71
N TYR A 180 -2.67 5.09 0.45
CA TYR A 180 -3.39 5.40 1.69
C TYR A 180 -3.27 6.90 2.05
N CYS A 181 -2.07 7.47 2.01
CA CYS A 181 -1.85 8.88 2.30
C CYS A 181 -2.59 9.80 1.31
N LYS A 182 -2.59 9.50 0.01
CA LYS A 182 -3.36 10.22 -1.01
C LYS A 182 -4.85 10.22 -0.67
N CYS A 183 -5.41 9.04 -0.40
CA CYS A 183 -6.81 8.90 -0.02
C CYS A 183 -7.13 9.69 1.25
N TYR A 184 -6.28 9.59 2.27
CA TYR A 184 -6.44 10.30 3.55
C TYR A 184 -6.47 11.82 3.37
N PHE A 185 -5.53 12.38 2.61
CA PHE A 185 -5.48 13.82 2.36
C PHE A 185 -6.58 14.27 1.39
N ALA A 186 -6.97 13.46 0.41
CA ALA A 186 -8.10 13.75 -0.47
C ALA A 186 -9.40 13.97 0.32
N ALA A 187 -9.69 13.13 1.32
CA ALA A 187 -10.83 13.33 2.20
C ALA A 187 -10.76 14.65 2.99
N LEU A 188 -9.57 15.04 3.45
CA LEU A 188 -9.38 16.32 4.14
C LEU A 188 -9.55 17.52 3.20
N TRP A 189 -9.04 17.42 1.97
CA TRP A 189 -9.17 18.46 0.95
C TRP A 189 -10.62 18.63 0.52
N GLU A 190 -11.36 17.55 0.28
CA GLU A 190 -12.79 17.62 -0.08
C GLU A 190 -13.61 18.35 1.01
N LEU A 191 -13.39 18.00 2.28
CA LEU A 191 -14.01 18.71 3.41
C LEU A 191 -13.60 20.19 3.48
N SER A 192 -12.34 20.50 3.17
CA SER A 192 -11.86 21.89 3.11
C SER A 192 -12.52 22.67 1.98
N HIS A 193 -12.66 22.08 0.80
CA HIS A 193 -13.26 22.70 -0.38
C HIS A 193 -14.76 22.92 -0.21
N ALA A 194 -15.50 21.91 0.23
CA ALA A 194 -16.94 22.02 0.49
C ALA A 194 -17.26 23.18 1.44
N LYS A 195 -16.47 23.36 2.52
CA LYS A 195 -16.67 24.48 3.43
C LYS A 195 -16.35 25.84 2.80
N LYS A 196 -15.31 25.94 1.97
CA LYS A 196 -15.00 27.19 1.24
C LYS A 196 -16.15 27.61 0.33
N GLU A 197 -16.84 26.66 -0.29
CA GLU A 197 -18.05 26.95 -1.08
C GLU A 197 -19.22 27.38 -0.20
N HIS A 198 -19.49 26.67 0.90
CA HIS A 198 -20.55 27.06 1.84
C HIS A 198 -20.35 28.46 2.44
N VAL A 199 -19.12 28.82 2.84
CA VAL A 199 -18.81 30.15 3.39
C VAL A 199 -19.01 31.25 2.34
N LYS A 200 -18.66 30.98 1.07
CA LYS A 200 -18.92 31.94 -0.03
C LYS A 200 -20.41 32.20 -0.24
N VAL A 201 -21.26 31.20 -0.01
CA VAL A 201 -22.71 31.29 -0.22
C VAL A 201 -23.45 31.86 0.99
N ALA A 202 -23.07 31.46 2.21
CA ALA A 202 -23.81 31.78 3.44
C ALA A 202 -23.30 33.01 4.20
N GLY A 203 -22.10 33.54 3.88
CA GLY A 203 -21.57 34.77 4.48
C GLY A 203 -21.18 34.68 5.97
N GLU A 204 -21.39 33.54 6.63
CA GLU A 204 -21.06 33.34 8.05
C GLU A 204 -19.60 32.88 8.25
N VAL A 205 -18.94 33.50 9.23
CA VAL A 205 -17.52 33.33 9.59
C VAL A 205 -17.41 32.97 11.07
N ASN A 206 -17.77 31.73 11.45
CA ASN A 206 -17.40 31.12 12.74
C ASN A 206 -17.67 29.61 12.68
N ASP A 207 -17.03 28.71 13.44
CA ASP A 207 -15.73 28.69 14.11
C ASP A 207 -15.33 27.19 14.13
N THR A 208 -14.04 26.86 13.98
CA THR A 208 -13.49 25.49 13.77
C THR A 208 -14.00 24.72 12.52
N ILE A 209 -13.08 24.11 11.75
CA ILE A 209 -13.46 23.23 10.63
C ILE A 209 -13.44 21.78 11.14
N HIS A 210 -14.55 21.04 11.02
CA HIS A 210 -14.58 19.60 11.28
C HIS A 210 -13.83 18.84 10.17
N LEU A 211 -12.50 18.95 10.15
CA LEU A 211 -11.58 18.25 9.25
C LEU A 211 -11.23 16.87 9.82
N VAL A 212 -12.23 16.03 10.08
CA VAL A 212 -11.98 14.64 10.50
C VAL A 212 -11.95 13.78 9.24
N PRO A 213 -10.86 13.06 8.96
CA PRO A 213 -10.75 12.26 7.74
C PRO A 213 -11.79 11.15 7.76
N GLN A 214 -12.48 10.98 6.63
CA GLN A 214 -13.46 9.91 6.44
C GLN A 214 -12.81 8.59 6.05
N VAL A 215 -11.54 8.63 5.63
CA VAL A 215 -10.82 7.44 5.15
C VAL A 215 -10.54 6.47 6.28
N LYS A 216 -10.99 5.24 6.10
CA LYS A 216 -10.77 4.14 7.04
C LYS A 216 -10.24 2.91 6.33
N VAL A 217 -9.37 2.17 7.02
CA VAL A 217 -8.96 0.84 6.59
C VAL A 217 -9.83 -0.19 7.29
N GLN A 218 -10.70 -0.88 6.58
CA GLN A 218 -11.53 -1.91 7.15
C GLN A 218 -10.83 -3.28 7.04
N PRO A 219 -10.50 -3.95 8.16
CA PRO A 219 -9.94 -5.29 8.11
C PRO A 219 -10.99 -6.28 7.60
N ILE A 220 -10.59 -7.12 6.65
CA ILE A 220 -11.28 -8.35 6.29
C ILE A 220 -10.43 -9.48 6.84
N PHE A 221 -10.84 -10.13 7.93
CA PHE A 221 -10.07 -11.22 8.57
C PHE A 221 -10.08 -12.55 7.78
N CYS A 222 -10.01 -12.45 6.46
CA CYS A 222 -9.72 -13.53 5.53
C CYS A 222 -8.28 -13.32 5.04
N PRO A 223 -7.30 -14.15 5.47
CA PRO A 223 -5.89 -13.86 5.27
C PRO A 223 -5.46 -13.93 3.79
N ALA A 224 -4.48 -13.11 3.44
CA ALA A 224 -3.74 -13.21 2.20
C ALA A 224 -2.38 -13.85 2.48
N VAL A 225 -2.04 -14.95 1.81
CA VAL A 225 -0.80 -15.69 2.08
C VAL A 225 0.21 -15.44 0.97
N SER A 226 1.41 -14.97 1.32
CA SER A 226 2.45 -14.59 0.34
C SER A 226 3.80 -15.23 0.66
N TYR A 227 4.73 -15.19 -0.30
CA TYR A 227 6.06 -15.75 -0.13
C TYR A 227 7.00 -14.77 0.59
N LEU A 228 7.94 -15.33 1.35
CA LEU A 228 9.13 -14.61 1.79
C LEU A 228 10.18 -14.65 0.69
N VAL A 229 11.00 -13.60 0.64
CA VAL A 229 12.10 -13.52 -0.32
C VAL A 229 13.11 -14.64 -0.08
N GLU A 230 13.39 -15.37 -1.16
CA GLU A 230 14.27 -16.52 -1.23
C GLU A 230 14.99 -16.52 -2.58
N SER A 231 16.28 -16.85 -2.57
CA SER A 231 17.08 -17.06 -3.78
C SER A 231 17.34 -18.55 -3.98
N THR A 232 17.31 -19.00 -5.24
CA THR A 232 17.66 -20.36 -5.65
C THR A 232 19.16 -20.64 -5.53
N GLU A 233 19.99 -19.61 -5.35
CA GLU A 233 21.46 -19.70 -5.27
C GLU A 233 21.96 -20.04 -3.85
N GLY A 234 21.04 -20.23 -2.89
CA GLY A 234 21.35 -20.72 -1.54
C GLY A 234 21.20 -19.68 -0.43
N TYR A 235 21.61 -20.07 0.78
CA TYR A 235 21.29 -19.35 2.03
C TYR A 235 21.81 -17.91 2.09
N THR A 236 23.04 -17.66 1.66
CA THR A 236 23.67 -16.33 1.66
C THR A 236 23.03 -15.40 0.63
N ALA A 237 22.73 -15.93 -0.57
CA ALA A 237 22.01 -15.20 -1.61
C ALA A 237 20.60 -14.83 -1.14
N SER A 238 19.91 -15.72 -0.41
CA SER A 238 18.61 -15.41 0.21
C SER A 238 18.70 -14.29 1.26
N LEU A 239 19.75 -14.27 2.09
CA LEU A 239 19.98 -13.16 3.02
C LEU A 239 20.25 -11.84 2.29
N PHE A 240 21.02 -11.87 1.22
CA PHE A 240 21.30 -10.68 0.41
C PHE A 240 20.04 -10.18 -0.31
N ALA A 241 19.23 -11.07 -0.88
CA ALA A 241 17.95 -10.74 -1.48
C ALA A 241 17.00 -10.10 -0.46
N ARG A 242 16.96 -10.64 0.78
CA ARG A 242 16.19 -10.06 1.87
C ARG A 242 16.71 -8.68 2.28
N PHE A 243 18.02 -8.46 2.29
CA PHE A 243 18.63 -7.15 2.52
C PHE A 243 18.26 -6.16 1.42
N GLN A 244 18.31 -6.56 0.15
CA GLN A 244 17.87 -5.70 -0.97
C GLN A 244 16.39 -5.33 -0.85
N GLN A 245 15.53 -6.28 -0.45
CA GLN A 245 14.12 -6.00 -0.19
C GLN A 245 13.96 -5.00 0.97
N ALA A 246 14.67 -5.20 2.10
CA ALA A 246 14.64 -4.28 3.22
C ALA A 246 15.09 -2.87 2.80
N ARG A 247 16.18 -2.75 2.03
CA ARG A 247 16.68 -1.49 1.49
C ARG A 247 15.68 -0.79 0.58
N ARG A 248 14.91 -1.52 -0.23
CA ARG A 248 13.81 -0.92 -1.00
C ARG A 248 12.70 -0.42 -0.08
N HIS A 249 12.35 -1.18 0.95
CA HIS A 249 11.35 -0.75 1.93
C HIS A 249 11.77 0.50 2.69
N THR A 250 13.07 0.75 2.95
CA THR A 250 13.50 2.00 3.61
C THR A 250 13.27 3.24 2.73
N GLN A 251 13.16 3.08 1.41
CA GLN A 251 12.88 4.20 0.50
C GLN A 251 11.48 4.79 0.68
N GLY A 252 10.56 4.07 1.33
CA GLY A 252 9.26 4.62 1.74
C GLY A 252 9.37 5.76 2.76
N LEU A 253 10.55 6.03 3.32
CA LEU A 253 10.80 7.25 4.12
C LEU A 253 10.55 8.53 3.31
N VAL A 254 10.66 8.47 1.97
CA VAL A 254 10.34 9.60 1.07
C VAL A 254 8.89 10.05 1.22
N GLU A 255 7.97 9.15 1.58
CA GLU A 255 6.56 9.47 1.79
C GLU A 255 6.32 10.43 2.97
N LEU A 256 7.26 10.52 3.92
CA LEU A 256 7.19 11.55 4.96
C LEU A 256 7.22 12.96 4.35
N GLY A 257 7.99 13.16 3.28
CA GLY A 257 8.02 14.43 2.56
C GLY A 257 6.66 14.80 2.00
N TYR A 258 5.95 13.83 1.41
CA TYR A 258 4.58 14.02 0.93
C TYR A 258 3.61 14.36 2.08
N VAL A 259 3.64 13.59 3.18
CA VAL A 259 2.77 13.81 4.35
C VAL A 259 3.00 15.21 4.94
N PHE A 260 4.25 15.62 5.13
CA PHE A 260 4.56 16.94 5.68
C PHE A 260 4.21 18.07 4.71
N LEU A 261 4.42 17.89 3.41
CA LEU A 261 4.03 18.87 2.40
C LEU A 261 2.51 19.08 2.37
N GLN A 262 1.74 17.99 2.38
CA GLN A 262 0.28 18.06 2.41
C GLN A 262 -0.22 18.70 3.70
N TRP A 263 0.38 18.33 4.83
CA TRP A 263 0.06 18.95 6.11
C TRP A 263 0.36 20.46 6.13
N ALA A 264 1.51 20.88 5.60
CA ALA A 264 1.88 22.29 5.48
C ALA A 264 0.91 23.04 4.55
N ARG A 265 0.59 22.49 3.38
CA ARG A 265 -0.38 23.08 2.44
C ARG A 265 -1.77 23.21 3.04
N LEU A 266 -2.26 22.17 3.73
CA LEU A 266 -3.54 22.21 4.44
C LEU A 266 -3.51 23.28 5.53
N SER A 267 -2.44 23.33 6.31
CA SER A 267 -2.24 24.32 7.38
C SER A 267 -2.18 25.76 6.85
N SER A 268 -1.55 25.99 5.70
CA SER A 268 -1.50 27.29 5.04
C SER A 268 -2.85 27.68 4.42
N SER A 269 -3.57 26.72 3.83
CA SER A 269 -4.85 26.94 3.15
C SER A 269 -6.01 27.20 4.13
N VAL A 270 -6.06 26.44 5.22
CA VAL A 270 -7.14 26.49 6.23
C VAL A 270 -6.78 27.41 7.39
N GLY A 271 -5.49 27.52 7.72
CA GLY A 271 -4.98 28.12 8.94
C GLY A 271 -4.71 27.05 10.00
N PHE A 272 -3.46 26.96 10.46
CA PHE A 272 -3.00 25.94 11.40
C PHE A 272 -3.91 25.78 12.63
N ARG A 273 -4.29 26.89 13.28
CA ARG A 273 -5.13 26.85 14.50
C ARG A 273 -6.58 26.46 14.25
N LYS A 274 -7.05 26.50 13.00
CA LYS A 274 -8.43 26.17 12.63
C LYS A 274 -8.62 24.68 12.35
N ILE A 275 -7.52 23.94 12.17
CA ILE A 275 -7.54 22.49 12.02
C ILE A 275 -7.69 21.87 13.43
N PRO A 276 -8.60 20.90 13.63
CA PRO A 276 -8.76 20.25 14.91
C PRO A 276 -7.46 19.58 15.38
N TRP A 277 -7.19 19.64 16.68
CA TRP A 277 -6.03 18.96 17.27
C TRP A 277 -6.01 17.45 16.95
N ARG A 278 -7.19 16.81 16.90
CA ARG A 278 -7.31 15.39 16.51
C ARG A 278 -6.75 15.11 15.11
N THR A 279 -6.94 16.03 14.16
CA THR A 279 -6.44 15.89 12.79
C THR A 279 -4.92 16.08 12.76
N HIS A 280 -4.39 17.08 13.48
CA HIS A 280 -2.95 17.24 13.66
C HIS A 280 -2.31 15.99 14.27
N PHE A 281 -2.91 15.48 15.34
CA PHE A 281 -2.46 14.27 16.02
C PHE A 281 -2.51 13.06 15.08
N SER A 282 -3.59 12.88 14.34
CA SER A 282 -3.72 11.78 13.37
C SER A 282 -2.66 11.85 12.27
N ILE A 283 -2.38 13.03 11.71
CA ILE A 283 -1.29 13.22 10.72
C ILE A 283 0.07 12.94 11.37
N ALA A 284 0.30 13.38 12.60
CA ALA A 284 1.53 13.08 13.33
C ALA A 284 1.69 11.57 13.58
N MET A 285 0.60 10.85 13.87
CA MET A 285 0.62 9.39 14.02
C MET A 285 0.89 8.67 12.70
N ILE A 286 0.39 9.18 11.57
CA ILE A 286 0.74 8.69 10.23
C ILE A 286 2.24 8.84 9.99
N ALA A 287 2.80 10.02 10.26
CA ALA A 287 4.22 10.28 10.11
C ALA A 287 5.07 9.40 11.05
N ALA A 288 4.69 9.29 12.32
CA ALA A 288 5.36 8.42 13.29
C ALA A 288 5.32 6.95 12.83
N LYS A 289 4.19 6.48 12.29
CA LYS A 289 4.06 5.14 11.76
C LYS A 289 4.97 4.88 10.57
N MET A 290 4.96 5.78 9.58
CA MET A 290 5.82 5.67 8.40
C MET A 290 7.29 5.59 8.82
N HIS A 291 7.69 6.49 9.73
CA HIS A 291 9.03 6.49 10.32
C HIS A 291 9.36 5.15 11.00
N THR A 292 8.47 4.64 11.86
CA THR A 292 8.67 3.36 12.55
C THR A 292 8.80 2.18 11.58
N ILE A 293 7.91 2.05 10.60
CA ILE A 293 7.93 0.94 9.63
C ILE A 293 9.23 0.95 8.82
N HIS A 294 9.62 2.11 8.30
CA HIS A 294 10.79 2.22 7.43
C HIS A 294 12.12 2.19 8.20
N ILE A 295 12.14 2.60 9.48
CA ILE A 295 13.33 2.47 10.34
C ILE A 295 13.47 1.07 10.92
N ILE A 296 12.38 0.36 11.19
CA ILE A 296 12.48 -1.07 11.54
C ILE A 296 13.19 -1.82 10.40
N ALA A 297 12.89 -1.50 9.14
CA ALA A 297 13.63 -2.06 8.01
C ALA A 297 15.13 -1.69 8.05
N THR A 298 15.48 -0.47 8.46
CA THR A 298 16.88 -0.04 8.68
C THR A 298 17.56 -0.83 9.82
N ASN A 299 16.87 -1.02 10.94
CA ASN A 299 17.38 -1.82 12.07
C ASN A 299 17.55 -3.30 11.68
N GLN A 300 16.65 -3.83 10.85
CA GLN A 300 16.79 -5.18 10.27
C GLN A 300 17.99 -5.27 9.33
N CYS A 301 18.20 -4.28 8.45
CA CYS A 301 19.40 -4.19 7.61
C CYS A 301 20.67 -4.18 8.45
N PHE A 302 20.71 -3.35 9.50
CA PHE A 302 21.85 -3.26 10.41
C PHE A 302 22.12 -4.58 11.14
N ALA A 303 21.07 -5.22 11.68
CA ALA A 303 21.20 -6.52 12.34
C ALA A 303 21.73 -7.61 11.39
N LEU A 304 21.30 -7.62 10.13
CA LEU A 304 21.81 -8.54 9.11
C LEU A 304 23.29 -8.29 8.80
N ILE A 305 23.71 -7.03 8.70
CA ILE A 305 25.12 -6.65 8.52
C ILE A 305 25.96 -7.15 9.71
N MET A 306 25.50 -6.91 10.94
CA MET A 306 26.21 -7.33 12.15
C MET A 306 26.37 -8.85 12.23
N VAL A 307 25.35 -9.63 11.87
CA VAL A 307 25.46 -11.09 11.81
C VAL A 307 26.44 -11.55 10.72
N GLY A 308 26.45 -10.87 9.56
CA GLY A 308 27.43 -11.11 8.50
C GLY A 308 28.86 -10.89 9.00
N LEU A 309 29.12 -9.76 9.67
CA LEU A 309 30.42 -9.44 10.25
C LEU A 309 30.87 -10.46 11.30
N VAL A 310 29.97 -10.90 12.18
CA VAL A 310 30.27 -11.90 13.22
C VAL A 310 30.58 -13.28 12.65
N ARG A 311 30.00 -13.65 11.49
CA ARG A 311 30.28 -14.94 10.83
C ARG A 311 31.49 -14.91 9.89
N VAL A 312 31.79 -13.76 9.28
CA VAL A 312 32.91 -13.61 8.32
C VAL A 312 34.23 -13.29 9.02
N LEU A 313 34.20 -12.62 10.17
CA LEU A 313 35.41 -12.43 10.97
C LEU A 313 35.84 -13.80 11.54
N PRO A 314 37.06 -14.28 11.21
CA PRO A 314 37.60 -15.47 11.86
C PRO A 314 37.58 -15.19 13.36
N ARG A 315 37.06 -16.14 14.16
CA ARG A 315 37.34 -16.14 15.60
C ARG A 315 38.85 -16.15 15.75
N ARG A 316 39.46 -14.98 16.00
CA ARG A 316 40.90 -14.90 16.32
C ARG A 316 41.12 -15.86 17.48
N GLY A 317 41.94 -16.87 17.21
CA GLY A 317 41.98 -18.11 17.96
C GLY A 317 42.15 -17.88 19.46
N GLY A 318 41.31 -18.57 20.24
CA GLY A 318 41.69 -18.96 21.58
C GLY A 318 42.87 -19.91 21.46
N LYS A 319 44.08 -19.39 21.62
CA LYS A 319 45.27 -20.22 21.86
C LYS A 319 45.00 -21.02 23.14
N GLY A 320 45.17 -22.33 23.04
CA GLY A 320 44.98 -23.27 24.13
C GLY A 320 45.75 -22.86 25.38
N LYS A 321 45.13 -23.08 26.53
CA LYS A 321 45.86 -23.27 27.78
C LYS A 321 46.27 -24.74 27.83
N VAL A 322 47.59 -24.95 27.84
CA VAL A 322 48.25 -26.13 28.42
C VAL A 322 47.87 -26.22 29.89
#